data_AF-W7E0I5-F1
#
_entry.id   AF-W7E0I5-F1
#
_cell.length_a   1.000
_cell.length_b   1.000
_cell.length_c   1.000
_cell.angle_alpha   90.00
_cell.angle_beta   90.00
_cell.angle_gamma   90.00
#
_symmetry.space_group_name_H-M   'P 1'
#
loop_
_entity.id
_entity.type
_entity.pdbx_description
1 polymer ?
#
loop_
_entity_poly.entity_id
_entity_poly.type
_entity_poly.pdbx_seq_one_letter_code
_entity_poly.pdbx_strand_id
1 'polypeptide(L)' 'VEKFTDVFDKVIPIFEKFKLHGVKSKNYEDFKKAALLIKNKQHLTREGLDQIKKIKGSMNKNRKY' A
#
# COMPACT_ATOMS: atom_id res chain seq x y z
N VAL A 1 8.42 -7.67 8.17
CA VAL A 1 7.16 -8.41 7.95
C VAL A 1 6.98 -8.59 6.46
N GLU A 2 6.99 -9.82 5.97
CA GLU A 2 6.91 -10.13 4.52
C GLU A 2 5.66 -10.93 4.15
N LYS A 3 5.13 -11.73 5.08
CA LYS A 3 3.89 -12.49 4.87
C LYS A 3 2.71 -11.54 4.69
N PHE A 4 1.98 -11.69 3.58
CA PHE A 4 0.86 -10.81 3.25
C PHE A 4 -0.22 -10.77 4.33
N THR A 5 -0.56 -11.92 4.94
CA THR A 5 -1.56 -11.96 6.01
C THR A 5 -1.13 -11.12 7.22
N ASP A 6 0.14 -11.14 7.60
CA ASP A 6 0.61 -10.30 8.71
C ASP A 6 0.57 -8.81 8.35
N VAL A 7 0.91 -8.46 7.10
CA VAL A 7 0.77 -7.10 6.60
C VAL A 7 -0.69 -6.63 6.65
N PHE A 8 -1.60 -7.43 6.12
CA PHE A 8 -2.99 -7.03 5.96
C PHE A 8 -3.76 -7.05 7.28
N ASP A 9 -3.58 -8.08 8.11
CA ASP A 9 -4.38 -8.32 9.30
C ASP A 9 -3.78 -7.70 10.57
N LYS A 10 -2.48 -7.36 10.57
CA LYS A 10 -1.80 -6.79 11.75
C LYS A 10 -1.25 -5.40 11.48
N VAL A 11 -0.44 -5.25 10.43
CA VAL A 11 0.28 -3.98 10.18
C VAL A 11 -0.67 -2.86 9.78
N ILE A 12 -1.58 -3.11 8.84
CA ILE A 12 -2.56 -2.09 8.39
C ILE A 12 -3.44 -1.62 9.57
N PRO A 13 -4.10 -2.52 10.36
CA PRO A 13 -4.90 -2.08 11.51
C PRO A 13 -4.15 -1.23 12.53
N ILE A 14 -2.85 -1.50 12.77
CA ILE A 14 -2.03 -0.68 13.67
C ILE A 14 -1.94 0.75 13.16
N PHE A 15 -1.68 0.97 11.87
CA PHE A 15 -1.53 2.32 11.30
C PHE A 15 -2.86 3.02 10.98
N GLU A 16 -3.97 2.27 10.88
CA GLU A 16 -5.32 2.85 10.93
C GLU A 16 -5.65 3.40 12.32
N LYS A 17 -5.27 2.66 13.38
CA LYS A 17 -5.48 3.08 14.77
C LYS A 17 -4.52 4.18 15.19
N PHE A 18 -3.25 4.05 14.84
CA PHE A 18 -2.17 4.98 15.17
C PHE A 18 -1.67 5.63 13.88
N LYS A 19 -2.36 6.71 13.48
CA LYS A 19 -2.12 7.38 12.21
C LYS A 19 -0.71 7.92 12.11
N LEU A 20 -0.11 7.74 10.94
CA LEU A 20 1.16 8.37 10.60
C LEU A 20 0.94 9.85 10.28
N HIS A 21 1.96 10.66 10.56
CA HIS A 21 1.97 12.08 10.26
C HIS A 21 2.93 12.43 9.11
N GLY A 22 2.74 13.63 8.54
CA GLY A 22 3.56 14.15 7.45
C GLY A 22 3.44 13.35 6.15
N VAL A 23 4.46 13.45 5.30
CA VAL A 23 4.50 12.82 3.96
C VAL A 23 4.36 11.30 4.03
N LYS A 24 4.81 10.69 5.14
CA LYS A 24 4.71 9.25 5.37
C LYS A 24 3.26 8.77 5.41
N SER A 25 2.31 9.60 5.86
CA SER A 25 0.88 9.26 5.85
C SER A 25 0.37 9.01 4.42
N LYS A 26 0.75 9.86 3.46
CA LYS A 26 0.40 9.70 2.04
C LYS A 26 1.00 8.42 1.46
N ASN A 27 2.24 8.08 1.83
CA ASN A 27 2.87 6.83 1.43
C ASN A 27 2.17 5.61 2.04
N TYR A 28 1.70 5.70 3.28
CA TYR A 28 0.92 4.65 3.91
C TYR A 28 -0.43 4.44 3.22
N GLU A 29 -1.12 5.52 2.84
CA GLU A 29 -2.39 5.38 2.08
C GLU A 29 -2.19 4.66 0.75
N ASP A 30 -1.12 4.97 0.03
CA ASP A 30 -0.79 4.28 -1.23
C ASP A 30 -0.36 2.83 -1.00
N PHE A 31 0.38 2.55 0.09
CA PHE A 31 0.68 1.19 0.52
C PHE A 31 -0.58 0.38 0.82
N LYS A 32 -1.55 0.96 1.56
CA LYS A 32 -2.84 0.35 1.87
C LYS A 32 -3.66 0.05 0.60
N LYS A 33 -3.68 0.97 -0.37
CA LYS A 33 -4.32 0.75 -1.68
C LYS A 33 -3.72 -0.46 -2.40
N ALA A 34 -2.39 -0.56 -2.47
CA ALA A 34 -1.72 -1.71 -3.07
C ALA A 34 -2.06 -3.02 -2.33
N ALA A 35 -2.08 -2.99 -1.00
CA ALA A 35 -2.47 -4.15 -0.20
C ALA A 35 -3.92 -4.60 -0.45
N LEU A 36 -4.86 -3.66 -0.67
CA LEU A 36 -6.24 -3.98 -1.06
C LEU A 36 -6.33 -4.65 -2.44
N LEU A 37 -5.56 -4.17 -3.42
CA LEU A 37 -5.46 -4.84 -4.73
C LEU A 37 -4.91 -6.27 -4.61
N ILE A 38 -3.97 -6.49 -3.69
CA ILE A 38 -3.45 -7.82 -3.41
C ILE A 38 -4.51 -8.70 -2.74
N LYS A 39 -5.20 -8.17 -1.72
CA LYS A 39 -6.30 -8.86 -1.01
C LYS A 39 -7.38 -9.35 -1.96
N ASN A 40 -7.78 -8.50 -2.91
CA ASN A 40 -8.81 -8.78 -3.89
C ASN A 40 -8.33 -9.65 -5.05
N LYS A 41 -7.10 -10.18 -4.98
CA LYS A 41 -6.45 -10.96 -6.04
C LYS A 41 -6.29 -10.24 -7.39
N GLN A 42 -6.51 -8.93 -7.43
CA GLN A 42 -6.41 -8.12 -8.66
C GLN A 42 -4.97 -8.02 -9.17
N HIS A 43 -3.99 -8.13 -8.28
CA HIS A 43 -2.57 -8.24 -8.65
C HIS A 43 -2.23 -9.42 -9.59
N LEU A 44 -3.12 -10.41 -9.73
CA LEU A 44 -2.97 -11.53 -10.66
C LEU A 44 -3.38 -11.17 -12.10
N THR A 45 -4.03 -10.03 -12.32
CA THR A 45 -4.34 -9.51 -13.66
C THR A 45 -3.31 -8.48 -14.08
N ARG A 46 -3.17 -8.29 -15.39
CA ARG A 46 -2.25 -7.29 -15.94
C ARG A 46 -2.63 -5.88 -15.51
N GLU A 47 -3.92 -5.58 -15.50
CA GLU A 47 -4.47 -4.28 -15.11
C GLU A 47 -4.17 -4.00 -13.64
N GLY A 48 -4.41 -4.96 -12.75
CA GLY A 48 -4.12 -4.78 -11.32
C GLY A 48 -2.63 -4.69 -11.04
N LEU A 49 -1.80 -5.46 -11.76
CA LEU A 49 -0.34 -5.33 -11.67
C LEU A 49 0.14 -3.94 -12.14
N ASP A 50 -0.40 -3.42 -13.23
CA ASP A 50 -0.05 -2.10 -13.75
C ASP A 50 -0.54 -0.97 -12.82
N GLN A 51 -1.67 -1.15 -12.15
CA GLN A 51 -2.11 -0.25 -11.08
C GLN A 51 -1.11 -0.24 -9.91
N ILE A 52 -0.65 -1.42 -9.44
CA ILE A 52 0.35 -1.50 -8.37
C ILE A 52 1.67 -0.82 -8.79
N LYS A 53 2.12 -1.01 -10.05
CA LYS A 53 3.31 -0.34 -10.57
C LYS A 53 3.16 1.19 -10.58
N LYS A 54 1.99 1.71 -10.99
CA LYS A 54 1.70 3.15 -10.95
C LYS A 54 1.75 3.69 -9.52
N ILE A 55 1.11 2.99 -8.57
CA ILE A 55 1.14 3.35 -7.14
C ILE A 55 2.58 3.38 -6.62
N LYS A 56 3.37 2.33 -6.88
CA LYS A 56 4.80 2.27 -6.51
C LYS A 56 5.57 3.47 -7.08
N GLY A 57 5.26 3.87 -8.31
CA GLY A 57 5.87 4.99 -9.02
C GLY A 57 5.67 6.35 -8.35
N SER A 58 4.65 6.52 -7.49
CA SER A 58 4.39 7.77 -6.77
C SER A 58 4.68 7.70 -5.26
N MET A 59 5.27 6.61 -4.78
CA MET A 59 5.55 6.39 -3.36
C MET A 59 6.98 6.74 -2.95
N ASN A 60 7.14 7.05 -1.67
CA ASN A 60 8.42 7.24 -0.98
C ASN A 60 9.31 8.25 -1.70
N LYS A 61 10.50 7.86 -2.16
CA LYS A 61 11.46 8.74 -2.84
C LYS A 61 10.92 9.34 -4.14
N ASN A 62 9.93 8.70 -4.76
CA ASN A 62 9.36 9.17 -6.02
C ASN A 62 8.19 10.14 -5.82
N ARG A 63 7.78 10.40 -4.57
CA ARG A 63 6.69 11.31 -4.27
C ARG A 63 7.14 12.75 -4.48
N LYS A 64 6.52 13.42 -5.45
CA LYS A 64 6.66 14.86 -5.66
C LYS A 64 5.89 15.62 -4.57
N TYR A 65 6.44 16.76 -4.14
CA TYR A 65 5.87 17.64 -3.11
C TYR A 65 5.07 18.77 -3.75
#